data_AF-A0A2D9S8P4-F1
#
_entry.id   AF-A0A2D9S8P4-F1
#
_cell.length_a   1.000
_cell.length_b   1.000
_cell.length_c   1.000
_cell.angle_alpha   90.00
_cell.angle_beta   90.00
_cell.angle_gamma   90.00
#
_symmetry.space_group_name_H-M   'P 1'
#
loop_
_entity.id
_entity.type
_entity.pdbx_description
1 polymer ?
#
loop_
_entity_poly.entity_id
_entity_poly.type
_entity_poly.pdbx_seq_one_letter_code
_entity_poly.pdbx_strand_id
1 'polypeptide(L)'
;MELRHKSLLGLILVSLMPTFSILFTYSISSSESQSQLFFLFAKIWIIAIPIYWIYKIENQRIVLGNFDRVSKIESIISGIIMFLIILGMYAFFHSTLDVELMRQEIGSTGLLDLRLYILGMIFWISINSLIEELVFRQFIGDRLLELTGKKNLTVLFSALIFTSHHTVVLSYYFSPLQNAVASLGIFLAGATWSILWLRHRSLMVCWISHAIADIAVFGLGYLILF
;
A
#
# COMPACT_ATOMS: atom_id res chain seq x y z
N MET A 1 -16.61 25.98 0.73
CA MET A 1 -15.68 25.83 1.86
C MET A 1 -15.92 24.54 2.64
N GLU A 2 -17.17 24.16 2.89
CA GLU A 2 -17.52 22.96 3.67
C GLU A 2 -16.98 21.64 3.08
N LEU A 3 -17.10 21.43 1.77
CA LEU A 3 -16.57 20.22 1.11
C LEU A 3 -15.05 20.10 1.28
N ARG A 4 -14.30 21.17 0.99
CA ARG A 4 -12.83 21.18 1.17
C ARG A 4 -12.42 20.92 2.62
N HIS A 5 -13.16 21.44 3.59
CA HIS A 5 -12.87 21.19 5.00
C HIS A 5 -13.10 19.71 5.36
N LYS A 6 -14.20 19.11 4.87
CA LYS A 6 -14.47 17.67 4.99
C LYS A 6 -13.37 16.82 4.33
N SER A 7 -12.98 17.13 3.09
CA SER A 7 -11.92 16.40 2.38
C SER A 7 -10.59 16.47 3.12
N LEU A 8 -10.21 17.64 3.66
CA LEU A 8 -9.00 17.82 4.45
C LEU A 8 -9.03 17.00 5.76
N LEU A 9 -10.17 17.03 6.48
CA LEU A 9 -10.35 16.24 7.70
C LEU A 9 -10.21 14.74 7.42
N GLY A 10 -10.88 14.24 6.37
CA GLY A 10 -10.79 12.84 5.96
C GLY A 10 -9.36 12.43 5.62
N LEU A 11 -8.61 13.29 4.93
CA LEU A 11 -7.19 13.04 4.66
C LEU A 11 -6.36 12.94 5.94
N ILE A 12 -6.49 13.90 6.87
CA ILE A 12 -5.72 13.89 8.12
C ILE A 12 -6.00 12.62 8.93
N LEU A 13 -7.27 12.20 9.03
CA LEU A 13 -7.68 11.05 9.82
C LEU A 13 -7.12 9.71 9.30
N VAL A 14 -6.93 9.58 7.99
CA VAL A 14 -6.60 8.28 7.37
C VAL A 14 -5.16 8.23 6.86
N SER A 15 -4.63 9.30 6.27
CA SER A 15 -3.32 9.27 5.58
C SER A 15 -2.13 9.01 6.50
N LEU A 16 -2.20 9.42 7.76
CA LEU A 16 -1.11 9.30 8.73
C LEU A 16 -1.15 7.99 9.51
N MET A 17 -2.31 7.32 9.57
CA MET A 17 -2.50 6.14 10.40
C MET A 17 -1.58 4.96 10.03
N PRO A 18 -1.34 4.62 8.74
CA PRO A 18 -0.39 3.57 8.38
C PRO A 18 1.03 3.84 8.89
N THR A 19 1.55 5.06 8.68
CA THR A 19 2.87 5.46 9.18
C THR A 19 2.93 5.41 10.70
N PHE A 20 1.90 5.91 11.37
CA PHE A 20 1.83 5.88 12.83
C PHE A 20 1.76 4.45 13.37
N SER A 21 1.05 3.54 12.69
CA SER A 21 1.03 2.11 13.04
C SER A 21 2.40 1.47 12.99
N ILE A 22 3.21 1.80 11.99
CA ILE A 22 4.58 1.28 11.88
C ILE A 22 5.47 1.86 12.99
N LEU A 23 5.44 3.18 13.18
CA LEU A 23 6.22 3.84 14.25
C LEU A 23 5.81 3.32 15.62
N PHE A 24 4.53 3.04 15.83
CA PHE A 24 4.05 2.43 17.07
C PHE A 24 4.69 1.06 17.28
N THR A 25 4.60 0.17 16.28
CA THR A 25 5.16 -1.19 16.35
C THR A 25 6.67 -1.20 16.57
N TYR A 26 7.43 -0.36 15.88
CA TYR A 26 8.89 -0.44 15.89
C TYR A 26 9.58 0.52 16.88
N SER A 27 8.89 1.52 17.41
CA SER A 27 9.55 2.57 18.22
C SER A 27 8.83 2.92 19.53
N ILE A 28 7.58 2.51 19.72
CA ILE A 28 6.78 2.89 20.91
C ILE A 28 6.35 1.67 21.72
N SER A 29 5.90 0.60 21.05
CA SER A 29 5.38 -0.57 21.75
C SER A 29 6.47 -1.30 22.53
N SER A 30 6.10 -1.78 23.72
CA SER A 30 7.00 -2.48 24.64
C SER A 30 6.82 -4.01 24.62
N SER A 31 5.82 -4.50 23.87
CA SER A 31 5.55 -5.93 23.71
C SER A 31 4.85 -6.22 22.38
N GLU A 32 5.06 -7.43 21.87
CA GLU A 32 4.42 -7.93 20.65
C GLU A 32 2.89 -7.79 20.69
N SER A 33 2.27 -8.10 21.83
CA SER A 33 0.80 -8.00 22.00
C SER A 33 0.27 -6.57 21.79
N GLN A 34 1.01 -5.56 22.25
CA GLN A 34 0.66 -4.16 22.03
C GLN A 34 0.76 -3.80 20.56
N SER A 35 1.83 -4.21 19.89
CA SER A 35 2.05 -3.95 18.46
C SER A 35 0.94 -4.58 17.61
N GLN A 36 0.58 -5.84 17.89
CA GLN A 36 -0.48 -6.56 17.18
C GLN A 36 -1.86 -5.94 17.40
N LEU A 37 -2.18 -5.57 18.65
CA LEU A 37 -3.45 -4.92 18.98
C LEU A 37 -3.56 -3.55 18.28
N PHE A 38 -2.48 -2.78 18.28
CA PHE A 38 -2.46 -1.47 17.63
C PHE A 38 -2.52 -1.60 16.11
N PHE A 39 -1.82 -2.56 15.51
CA PHE A 39 -1.92 -2.87 14.09
C PHE A 39 -3.36 -3.22 13.69
N LEU A 40 -4.03 -4.07 14.46
CA LEU A 40 -5.44 -4.41 14.23
C LEU A 40 -6.34 -3.17 14.34
N PHE A 41 -6.13 -2.35 15.38
CA PHE A 41 -6.85 -1.08 15.55
C PHE A 41 -6.64 -0.15 14.35
N ALA A 42 -5.39 0.05 13.92
CA ALA A 42 -5.05 0.88 12.77
C ALA A 42 -5.68 0.34 11.48
N LYS A 43 -5.70 -0.99 11.28
CA LYS A 43 -6.39 -1.63 10.16
C LYS A 43 -7.89 -1.35 10.17
N ILE A 44 -8.55 -1.55 11.31
CA ILE A 44 -9.98 -1.24 11.46
C ILE A 44 -10.21 0.25 11.19
N TRP A 45 -9.35 1.13 11.70
CA TRP A 45 -9.45 2.58 11.52
C TRP A 45 -9.39 3.00 10.04
N ILE A 46 -8.37 2.54 9.30
CA ILE A 46 -8.22 2.89 7.88
C ILE A 46 -9.27 2.24 6.98
N ILE A 47 -10.00 1.23 7.43
CA ILE A 47 -11.10 0.60 6.68
C ILE A 47 -12.43 1.28 7.04
N ALA A 48 -12.74 1.35 8.33
CA ALA A 48 -14.03 1.81 8.82
C ALA A 48 -14.28 3.29 8.49
N ILE A 49 -13.27 4.16 8.63
CA ILE A 49 -13.44 5.59 8.35
C ILE A 49 -13.74 5.83 6.86
N PRO A 50 -12.94 5.34 5.89
CA PRO A 50 -13.27 5.49 4.48
C PRO A 50 -14.64 4.93 4.10
N ILE A 51 -14.99 3.73 4.56
CA ILE A 51 -16.29 3.11 4.27
C ILE A 51 -17.42 3.98 4.82
N TYR A 52 -17.37 4.35 6.11
CA TYR A 52 -18.38 5.20 6.73
C TYR A 52 -18.52 6.52 5.97
N TRP A 53 -17.39 7.14 5.62
CA TRP A 53 -17.38 8.43 4.96
C TRP A 53 -17.99 8.38 3.56
N ILE A 54 -17.57 7.42 2.74
CA ILE A 54 -18.10 7.23 1.37
C ILE A 54 -19.62 7.03 1.41
N TYR A 55 -20.12 6.15 2.29
CA TYR A 55 -21.54 5.81 2.32
C TYR A 55 -22.41 6.84 3.06
N LYS A 56 -21.95 7.41 4.16
CA LYS A 56 -22.78 8.25 5.05
C LYS A 56 -22.53 9.74 4.90
N ILE A 57 -21.30 10.16 4.62
CA ILE A 57 -20.96 11.59 4.49
C ILE A 57 -21.14 12.04 3.05
N GLU A 58 -20.71 11.23 2.08
CA GLU A 58 -20.76 11.58 0.66
C GLU A 58 -21.96 10.99 -0.07
N ASN A 59 -22.66 10.03 0.53
CA ASN A 59 -23.75 9.30 -0.10
C ASN A 59 -23.34 8.68 -1.45
N GLN A 60 -22.09 8.21 -1.52
CA GLN A 60 -21.50 7.53 -2.66
C GLN A 60 -21.37 6.02 -2.36
N ARG A 61 -20.76 5.28 -3.29
CA ARG A 61 -20.51 3.85 -3.15
C ARG A 61 -19.04 3.55 -3.43
N ILE A 62 -18.57 2.44 -2.90
CA ILE A 62 -17.30 1.85 -3.33
C ILE A 62 -17.39 1.53 -4.82
N VAL A 63 -16.41 1.99 -5.61
CA VAL A 63 -16.41 1.83 -7.07
C VAL A 63 -15.47 0.71 -7.46
N LEU A 64 -15.97 -0.53 -7.37
CA LEU A 64 -15.25 -1.67 -7.94
C LEU A 64 -14.96 -1.46 -9.43
N GLY A 65 -15.91 -0.82 -10.13
CA GLY A 65 -15.79 -0.35 -11.52
C GLY A 65 -15.89 -1.47 -12.55
N ASN A 66 -15.96 -1.07 -13.82
CA ASN A 66 -15.94 -2.01 -14.93
C ASN A 66 -14.53 -2.53 -15.17
N PHE A 67 -14.46 -3.73 -15.74
CA PHE A 67 -13.22 -4.39 -16.13
C PHE A 67 -13.30 -4.85 -17.59
N ASP A 68 -13.49 -3.87 -18.46
CA ASP A 68 -13.56 -4.06 -19.92
C ASP A 68 -12.21 -4.46 -20.52
N ARG A 69 -12.18 -4.68 -21.85
CA ARG A 69 -10.97 -5.15 -22.54
C ARG A 69 -9.77 -4.21 -22.36
N VAL A 70 -9.98 -2.89 -22.44
CA VAL A 70 -8.88 -1.90 -22.37
C VAL A 70 -8.34 -1.83 -20.96
N SER A 71 -9.22 -1.67 -19.98
CA SER A 71 -8.87 -1.60 -18.56
C SER A 71 -8.22 -2.90 -18.05
N LYS A 72 -8.67 -4.06 -18.55
CA LYS A 72 -8.02 -5.36 -18.30
C LYS A 72 -6.60 -5.41 -18.84
N ILE A 73 -6.38 -5.00 -20.09
CA ILE A 73 -5.04 -4.98 -20.69
C ILE A 73 -4.11 -4.06 -19.89
N GLU A 74 -4.57 -2.86 -19.54
CA GLU A 74 -3.75 -1.89 -18.80
C GLU A 74 -3.40 -2.35 -17.39
N SER A 75 -4.34 -2.98 -16.68
CA SER A 75 -4.06 -3.56 -15.36
C SER A 75 -3.01 -4.67 -15.41
N ILE A 76 -3.15 -5.63 -16.34
CA ILE A 76 -2.25 -6.77 -16.46
C ILE A 76 -0.86 -6.32 -16.94
N ILE A 77 -0.78 -5.47 -17.97
CA ILE A 77 0.51 -4.99 -18.48
C ILE A 77 1.26 -4.20 -17.41
N SER A 78 0.59 -3.26 -16.74
CA SER A 78 1.25 -2.48 -15.68
C SER A 78 1.72 -3.37 -14.53
N GLY A 79 0.91 -4.34 -14.09
CA GLY A 79 1.30 -5.32 -13.07
C GLY A 79 2.50 -6.16 -13.49
N ILE A 80 2.50 -6.69 -14.72
CA ILE A 80 3.64 -7.49 -15.25
C ILE A 80 4.91 -6.65 -15.32
N ILE A 81 4.82 -5.39 -15.77
CA ILE A 81 5.97 -4.49 -15.80
C ILE A 81 6.54 -4.31 -14.39
N MET A 82 5.69 -4.04 -13.39
CA MET A 82 6.13 -3.90 -12.00
C MET A 82 6.74 -5.19 -11.46
N PHE A 83 6.09 -6.34 -11.70
CA PHE A 83 6.60 -7.65 -11.33
C PHE A 83 8.02 -7.88 -11.86
N LEU A 84 8.25 -7.65 -13.16
CA LEU A 84 9.55 -7.81 -13.79
C LEU A 84 10.59 -6.81 -13.25
N ILE A 85 10.20 -5.56 -12.99
CA ILE A 85 11.08 -4.56 -12.37
C ILE A 85 11.50 -5.04 -10.98
N ILE A 86 10.56 -5.50 -10.15
CA ILE A 86 10.85 -5.99 -8.79
C ILE A 86 11.83 -7.18 -8.84
N LEU A 87 11.61 -8.14 -9.73
CA LEU A 87 12.57 -9.25 -9.93
C LEU A 87 13.94 -8.77 -10.39
N GLY A 88 14.00 -7.82 -11.32
CA GLY A 88 15.24 -7.22 -11.80
C GLY A 88 16.02 -6.48 -10.69
N MET A 89 15.31 -5.73 -9.85
CA MET A 89 15.89 -5.05 -8.71
C MET A 89 16.43 -6.04 -7.67
N TYR A 90 15.70 -7.12 -7.40
CA TYR A 90 16.19 -8.20 -6.54
C TYR A 90 17.45 -8.84 -7.12
N ALA A 91 17.44 -9.20 -8.41
CA ALA A 91 18.62 -9.78 -9.05
C ALA A 91 19.87 -8.88 -8.93
N PHE A 92 19.69 -7.56 -8.96
CA PHE A 92 20.78 -6.60 -8.78
C PHE A 92 21.25 -6.47 -7.31
N PHE A 93 20.33 -6.44 -6.34
CA PHE A 93 20.63 -6.15 -4.94
C PHE A 93 20.77 -7.37 -4.02
N HIS A 94 20.36 -8.58 -4.44
CA HIS A 94 20.24 -9.76 -3.56
C HIS A 94 21.49 -10.05 -2.74
N SER A 95 22.69 -9.92 -3.33
CA SER A 95 23.97 -10.19 -2.66
C SER A 95 24.34 -9.16 -1.58
N THR A 96 23.65 -8.01 -1.55
CA THR A 96 23.86 -6.91 -0.60
C THR A 96 22.76 -6.82 0.45
N LEU A 97 21.76 -7.71 0.42
CA LEU A 97 20.68 -7.74 1.40
C LEU A 97 21.20 -8.28 2.73
N ASP A 98 20.89 -7.57 3.82
CA ASP A 98 21.13 -8.05 5.18
C ASP A 98 19.98 -8.98 5.59
N VAL A 99 20.10 -10.25 5.21
CA VAL A 99 19.07 -11.27 5.48
C VAL A 99 18.93 -11.52 6.98
N GLU A 100 20.02 -11.43 7.75
CA GLU A 100 19.98 -11.66 9.20
C GLU A 100 19.21 -10.55 9.89
N LEU A 101 19.47 -9.28 9.52
CA LEU A 101 18.67 -8.14 9.99
C LEU A 101 17.19 -8.31 9.63
N MET A 102 16.87 -8.68 8.39
CA MET A 102 15.48 -8.93 7.99
C MET A 102 14.82 -10.01 8.85
N ARG A 103 15.50 -11.13 9.10
CA ARG A 103 14.97 -12.20 9.96
C ARG A 103 14.77 -11.72 11.39
N GLN A 104 15.70 -10.93 11.94
CA GLN A 104 15.59 -10.37 13.28
C GLN A 104 14.36 -9.46 13.42
N GLU A 105 14.19 -8.51 12.50
CA GLU A 105 13.07 -7.55 12.54
C GLU A 105 11.73 -8.25 12.31
N ILE A 106 11.66 -9.18 11.36
CA ILE A 106 10.45 -9.94 11.03
C ILE A 106 10.11 -10.98 12.11
N GLY A 107 11.12 -11.54 12.81
CA GLY A 107 10.94 -12.59 13.81
C GLY A 107 9.97 -12.19 14.92
N SER A 108 9.95 -10.91 15.29
CA SER A 108 9.05 -10.35 16.30
C SER A 108 7.56 -10.33 15.89
N THR A 109 7.25 -10.60 14.61
CA THR A 109 5.89 -10.56 14.05
C THR A 109 5.24 -11.93 13.91
N GLY A 110 6.00 -13.02 14.13
CA GLY A 110 5.54 -14.41 13.89
C GLY A 110 5.61 -14.86 12.43
N LEU A 111 6.02 -14.00 11.50
CA LEU A 111 6.07 -14.31 10.06
C LEU A 111 7.23 -15.23 9.63
N LEU A 112 8.10 -15.64 10.56
CA LEU A 112 9.08 -16.71 10.30
C LEU A 112 8.47 -18.13 10.41
N ASP A 113 7.21 -18.25 10.84
CA ASP A 113 6.45 -19.50 10.68
C ASP A 113 5.92 -19.61 9.25
N LEU A 114 6.25 -20.71 8.56
CA LEU A 114 5.88 -20.92 7.16
C LEU A 114 4.36 -20.87 6.92
N ARG A 115 3.55 -21.39 7.84
CA ARG A 115 2.09 -21.42 7.67
C ARG A 115 1.52 -20.02 7.82
N LEU A 116 1.97 -19.27 8.84
CA LEU A 116 1.59 -17.88 9.03
C LEU A 116 2.08 -17.01 7.87
N TYR A 117 3.27 -17.26 7.35
CA TYR A 117 3.79 -16.56 6.18
C TYR A 117 2.90 -16.76 4.94
N ILE A 118 2.55 -18.01 4.60
CA ILE A 118 1.70 -18.30 3.43
C ILE A 118 0.30 -17.69 3.62
N LEU A 119 -0.30 -17.81 4.80
CA LEU A 119 -1.60 -17.20 5.09
C LEU A 119 -1.54 -15.68 4.96
N GLY A 120 -0.50 -15.08 5.51
CA GLY A 120 -0.21 -13.66 5.39
C GLY A 120 -0.06 -13.24 3.94
N MET A 121 0.80 -13.91 3.17
CA MET A 121 1.03 -13.64 1.76
C MET A 121 -0.28 -13.64 0.96
N ILE A 122 -1.13 -14.65 1.15
CA ILE A 122 -2.44 -14.71 0.48
C ILE A 122 -3.30 -13.51 0.88
N PHE A 123 -3.37 -13.19 2.17
CA PHE A 123 -4.10 -12.03 2.66
C PHE A 123 -3.57 -10.71 2.08
N TRP A 124 -2.25 -10.52 2.03
CA TRP A 124 -1.65 -9.28 1.55
C TRP A 124 -1.86 -9.08 0.05
N ILE A 125 -1.57 -10.11 -0.75
CA ILE A 125 -1.74 -10.06 -2.21
C ILE A 125 -3.21 -9.82 -2.59
N SER A 126 -4.16 -10.39 -1.85
CA SER A 126 -5.58 -10.34 -2.23
C SER A 126 -6.37 -9.26 -1.51
N ILE A 127 -6.57 -9.39 -0.20
CA ILE A 127 -7.49 -8.56 0.59
C ILE A 127 -6.83 -7.23 0.94
N ASN A 128 -5.58 -7.25 1.39
CA ASN A 128 -4.88 -6.04 1.80
C ASN A 128 -4.68 -5.07 0.64
N SER A 129 -4.17 -5.55 -0.50
CA SER A 129 -3.95 -4.72 -1.69
C SER A 129 -5.27 -4.10 -2.18
N LEU A 130 -6.40 -4.81 -2.11
CA LEU A 130 -7.71 -4.23 -2.43
C LEU A 130 -8.12 -3.13 -1.45
N ILE A 131 -7.90 -3.35 -0.14
CA ILE A 131 -8.13 -2.33 0.90
C ILE A 131 -7.24 -1.11 0.64
N GLU A 132 -5.98 -1.31 0.27
CA GLU A 132 -5.07 -0.22 -0.04
C GLU A 132 -5.54 0.58 -1.25
N GLU A 133 -6.02 -0.07 -2.32
CA GLU A 133 -6.57 0.66 -3.45
C GLU A 133 -7.85 1.43 -3.08
N LEU A 134 -8.71 0.86 -2.24
CA LEU A 134 -9.87 1.58 -1.68
C LEU A 134 -9.43 2.83 -0.89
N VAL A 135 -8.41 2.69 -0.03
CA VAL A 135 -7.92 3.77 0.85
C VAL A 135 -7.16 4.83 0.06
N PHE A 136 -6.19 4.45 -0.75
CA PHE A 136 -5.26 5.39 -1.39
C PHE A 136 -5.78 5.94 -2.72
N ARG A 137 -6.57 5.16 -3.48
CA ARG A 137 -7.13 5.63 -4.76
C ARG A 137 -8.51 6.23 -4.60
N GLN A 138 -9.47 5.43 -4.15
CA GLN A 138 -10.84 5.93 -4.05
C GLN A 138 -10.93 6.99 -2.95
N PHE A 139 -10.59 6.65 -1.71
CA PHE A 139 -10.74 7.60 -0.61
C PHE A 139 -9.75 8.76 -0.72
N ILE A 140 -8.46 8.56 -0.41
CA ILE A 140 -7.46 9.64 -0.40
C ILE A 140 -7.37 10.35 -1.75
N GLY A 141 -7.35 9.61 -2.87
CA GLY A 141 -7.26 10.17 -4.20
C GLY A 141 -8.43 11.08 -4.57
N ASP A 142 -9.67 10.71 -4.26
CA ASP A 142 -10.82 11.58 -4.57
C ASP A 142 -10.81 12.87 -3.72
N ARG A 143 -10.41 12.80 -2.44
CA ARG A 143 -10.32 13.98 -1.59
C ARG A 143 -9.19 14.92 -2.02
N LEU A 144 -8.06 14.36 -2.46
CA LEU A 144 -6.98 15.17 -3.05
C LEU A 144 -7.44 15.85 -4.35
N LEU A 145 -8.24 15.17 -5.17
CA LEU A 145 -8.80 15.75 -6.39
C LEU A 145 -9.81 16.86 -6.07
N GLU A 146 -10.67 16.67 -5.08
CA GLU A 146 -11.62 17.69 -4.60
C GLU A 146 -10.92 18.93 -4.05
N LEU A 147 -9.83 18.74 -3.29
CA LEU A 147 -9.06 19.83 -2.71
C LEU A 147 -8.31 20.63 -3.77
N THR A 148 -7.63 19.94 -4.69
CA THR A 148 -6.69 20.55 -5.63
C THR A 148 -7.32 20.92 -6.97
N GLY A 149 -8.37 20.20 -7.39
CA GLY A 149 -8.94 20.26 -8.73
C GLY A 149 -7.99 19.75 -9.83
N LYS A 150 -6.83 19.18 -9.48
CA LYS A 150 -5.74 18.88 -10.43
C LYS A 150 -5.36 17.40 -10.36
N LYS A 151 -5.55 16.69 -11.48
CA LYS A 151 -5.19 15.27 -11.63
C LYS A 151 -3.71 15.00 -11.31
N ASN A 152 -2.80 15.81 -11.82
CA ASN A 152 -1.35 15.62 -11.59
C ASN A 152 -0.96 15.75 -10.11
N LEU A 153 -1.56 16.70 -9.39
CA LEU A 153 -1.33 16.83 -7.95
C LEU A 153 -1.96 15.68 -7.16
N THR A 154 -3.11 15.17 -7.61
CA THR A 154 -3.75 14.00 -7.02
C THR A 154 -2.84 12.77 -7.13
N VAL A 155 -2.29 12.52 -8.32
CA VAL A 155 -1.33 11.42 -8.55
C VAL A 155 -0.10 11.59 -7.66
N LEU A 156 0.52 12.78 -7.66
CA LEU A 156 1.72 13.06 -6.88
C LEU A 156 1.47 12.83 -5.38
N PHE A 157 0.45 13.45 -4.79
CA PHE A 157 0.23 13.38 -3.35
C PHE A 157 -0.31 12.02 -2.90
N SER A 158 -1.17 11.36 -3.68
CA SER A 158 -1.62 9.99 -3.35
C SER A 158 -0.45 9.02 -3.36
N ALA A 159 0.44 9.11 -4.36
CA ALA A 159 1.65 8.29 -4.42
C ALA A 159 2.63 8.60 -3.28
N LEU A 160 2.85 9.87 -2.93
CA LEU A 160 3.70 10.25 -1.78
C LEU A 160 3.16 9.69 -0.46
N ILE A 161 1.86 9.85 -0.20
CA ILE A 161 1.22 9.34 1.03
C ILE A 161 1.32 7.81 1.09
N PHE A 162 1.07 7.12 -0.03
CA PHE A 162 1.23 5.67 -0.13
C PHE A 162 2.68 5.23 0.11
N THR A 163 3.66 5.95 -0.45
CA THR A 163 5.07 5.60 -0.31
C THR A 163 5.60 5.87 1.09
N SER A 164 5.11 6.91 1.77
CA SER A 164 5.67 7.37 3.05
C SER A 164 5.71 6.28 4.11
N HIS A 165 4.62 5.52 4.28
CA HIS A 165 4.59 4.44 5.27
C HIS A 165 5.47 3.25 4.85
N HIS A 166 5.57 2.97 3.55
CA HIS A 166 6.50 1.97 3.02
C HIS A 166 7.97 2.38 3.26
N THR A 167 8.34 3.63 3.01
CA THR A 167 9.70 4.12 3.27
C THR A 167 10.09 3.95 4.74
N VAL A 168 9.14 4.19 5.67
CA VAL A 168 9.39 3.99 7.10
C VAL A 168 9.58 2.52 7.41
N VAL A 169 8.69 1.62 6.99
CA VAL A 169 8.85 0.19 7.30
C VAL A 169 10.11 -0.41 6.64
N LEU A 170 10.42 -0.01 5.39
CA LEU A 170 11.61 -0.47 4.68
C LEU A 170 12.92 0.02 5.31
N SER A 171 12.89 1.12 6.08
CA SER A 171 14.09 1.62 6.78
C SER A 171 14.60 0.69 7.88
N TYR A 172 13.76 -0.22 8.37
CA TYR A 172 14.17 -1.24 9.34
C TYR A 172 14.84 -2.45 8.68
N TYR A 173 14.56 -2.71 7.40
CA TYR A 173 15.05 -3.90 6.70
C TYR A 173 16.23 -3.64 5.75
N PHE A 174 16.31 -2.42 5.21
CA PHE A 174 17.19 -2.09 4.10
C PHE A 174 18.14 -0.94 4.43
N SER A 175 19.34 -1.00 3.85
CA SER A 175 20.28 0.13 3.88
C SER A 175 19.66 1.39 3.26
N PRO A 176 20.16 2.60 3.57
CA PRO A 176 19.58 3.84 3.05
C PRO A 176 19.43 3.89 1.52
N LEU A 177 20.41 3.36 0.78
CA LEU A 177 20.34 3.31 -0.69
C LEU A 177 19.25 2.34 -1.17
N GLN A 178 19.21 1.13 -0.62
CA GLN A 178 18.19 0.12 -0.95
C GLN A 178 16.79 0.64 -0.62
N ASN A 179 16.59 1.26 0.54
CA ASN A 179 15.31 1.87 0.92
C ASN A 179 14.94 3.01 -0.04
N ALA A 180 15.87 3.90 -0.40
CA ALA A 180 15.59 4.99 -1.34
C ALA A 180 15.16 4.46 -2.72
N VAL A 181 15.83 3.43 -3.23
CA VAL A 181 15.51 2.81 -4.52
C VAL A 181 14.17 2.07 -4.47
N ALA A 182 13.92 1.28 -3.41
CA ALA A 182 12.65 0.59 -3.22
C ALA A 182 11.48 1.59 -3.07
N SER A 183 11.69 2.66 -2.30
CA SER A 183 10.71 3.74 -2.13
C SER A 183 10.40 4.46 -3.45
N LEU A 184 11.40 4.68 -4.31
CA LEU A 184 11.16 5.22 -5.65
C LEU A 184 10.30 4.27 -6.49
N GLY A 185 10.57 2.96 -6.45
CA GLY A 185 9.74 1.96 -7.11
C GLY A 185 8.28 1.97 -6.63
N ILE A 186 8.07 2.01 -5.32
CA ILE A 186 6.74 2.08 -4.68
C ILE A 186 6.03 3.39 -5.04
N PHE A 187 6.75 4.51 -5.10
CA PHE A 187 6.20 5.79 -5.54
C PHE A 187 5.72 5.73 -6.99
N LEU A 188 6.52 5.16 -7.89
CA LEU A 188 6.13 5.01 -9.29
C LEU A 188 4.93 4.05 -9.43
N ALA A 189 4.89 2.96 -8.66
CA ALA A 189 3.74 2.05 -8.63
C ALA A 189 2.46 2.76 -8.16
N GLY A 190 2.53 3.46 -7.02
CA GLY A 190 1.41 4.25 -6.49
C GLY A 190 0.94 5.36 -7.44
N ALA A 191 1.87 5.97 -8.19
CA ALA A 191 1.55 6.94 -9.23
C ALA A 191 0.82 6.27 -10.40
N THR A 192 1.30 5.12 -10.88
CA THR A 192 0.64 4.33 -11.93
C THR A 192 -0.78 3.94 -11.53
N TRP A 193 -1.00 3.41 -10.33
CA TRP A 193 -2.33 3.05 -9.86
C TRP A 193 -3.24 4.27 -9.70
N SER A 194 -2.70 5.42 -9.28
CA SER A 194 -3.47 6.68 -9.26
C SER A 194 -3.87 7.15 -10.65
N ILE A 195 -3.02 6.95 -11.67
CA ILE A 195 -3.35 7.22 -13.08
C ILE A 195 -4.45 6.27 -13.57
N LEU A 196 -4.32 4.96 -13.29
CA LEU A 196 -5.34 3.97 -13.64
C LEU A 196 -6.69 4.29 -12.99
N TRP A 197 -6.69 4.67 -11.71
CA TRP A 197 -7.88 5.11 -10.99
C TRP A 197 -8.54 6.32 -11.65
N LEU A 198 -7.79 7.39 -11.92
CA LEU A 198 -8.33 8.61 -12.53
C LEU A 198 -8.82 8.41 -13.97
N ARG A 199 -8.31 7.38 -14.66
CA ARG A 199 -8.69 7.04 -16.03
C ARG A 199 -9.92 6.13 -16.09
N HIS A 200 -9.97 5.09 -15.27
CA HIS A 200 -10.98 4.03 -15.36
C HIS A 200 -12.04 4.09 -14.28
N ARG A 201 -11.78 4.79 -13.17
CA ARG A 201 -12.64 4.82 -11.96
C ARG A 201 -13.05 3.41 -11.55
N SER A 202 -12.05 2.54 -11.40
CA SER A 202 -12.24 1.12 -11.15
C SER A 202 -11.16 0.62 -10.19
N LEU A 203 -11.58 0.22 -8.98
CA LEU A 203 -10.68 -0.43 -8.02
C LEU A 203 -10.18 -1.76 -8.56
N MET A 204 -10.98 -2.50 -9.35
CA MET A 204 -10.54 -3.77 -9.94
C MET A 204 -9.31 -3.61 -10.83
N VAL A 205 -9.24 -2.52 -11.61
CA VAL A 205 -8.11 -2.24 -12.50
C VAL A 205 -6.83 -1.99 -11.72
N CYS A 206 -6.93 -1.20 -10.64
CA CYS A 206 -5.78 -0.89 -9.80
C CYS A 206 -5.36 -2.12 -8.99
N TRP A 207 -6.33 -2.82 -8.40
CA TRP A 207 -6.12 -4.00 -7.58
C TRP A 207 -5.46 -5.15 -8.34
N ILE A 208 -5.87 -5.44 -9.58
CA ILE A 208 -5.23 -6.51 -10.36
C ILE A 208 -3.77 -6.18 -10.69
N SER A 209 -3.48 -4.92 -11.04
CA SER A 209 -2.10 -4.46 -11.24
C SER A 209 -1.27 -4.60 -9.95
N HIS A 210 -1.84 -4.15 -8.83
CA HIS A 210 -1.22 -4.21 -7.50
C HIS A 210 -0.97 -5.66 -7.05
N ALA A 211 -1.97 -6.53 -7.11
CA ALA A 211 -1.85 -7.93 -6.73
C ALA A 211 -0.77 -8.66 -7.54
N ILE A 212 -0.61 -8.36 -8.84
CA ILE A 212 0.48 -8.92 -9.64
C ILE A 212 1.85 -8.46 -9.13
N ALA A 213 2.00 -7.18 -8.77
CA ALA A 213 3.24 -6.67 -8.18
C ALA A 213 3.53 -7.34 -6.82
N ASP A 214 2.51 -7.52 -5.98
CA ASP A 214 2.64 -8.17 -4.68
C ASP A 214 3.04 -9.64 -4.77
N ILE A 215 2.62 -10.37 -5.82
CA ILE A 215 3.11 -11.73 -6.06
C ILE A 215 4.65 -11.74 -6.17
N ALA A 216 5.25 -10.74 -6.79
CA ALA A 216 6.71 -10.62 -6.83
C ALA A 216 7.29 -10.29 -5.45
N VAL A 217 6.72 -9.32 -4.73
CA VAL A 217 7.24 -8.89 -3.41
C VAL A 217 7.20 -10.04 -2.40
N PHE A 218 6.03 -10.67 -2.22
CA PHE A 218 5.88 -11.75 -1.25
C PHE A 218 6.49 -13.07 -1.74
N GLY A 219 6.52 -13.32 -3.05
CA GLY A 219 7.25 -14.46 -3.62
C GLY A 219 8.76 -14.37 -3.35
N LEU A 220 9.35 -13.18 -3.49
CA LEU A 220 10.75 -12.95 -3.14
C LEU A 220 10.95 -13.00 -1.62
N GLY A 221 10.05 -12.44 -0.83
CA GLY A 221 10.10 -12.54 0.63
C GLY A 221 10.13 -13.99 1.10
N TYR A 222 9.35 -14.88 0.47
CA TYR A 222 9.41 -16.31 0.72
C TYR A 222 10.81 -16.88 0.44
N LEU A 223 11.36 -16.62 -0.75
CA LEU A 223 12.67 -17.13 -1.17
C LEU A 223 13.84 -16.63 -0.31
N ILE A 224 13.70 -15.44 0.28
CA ILE A 224 14.74 -14.84 1.15
C ILE A 224 14.67 -15.44 2.56
N LEU A 225 13.46 -15.74 3.06
CA LEU A 225 13.24 -16.14 4.45
C LEU A 225 13.22 -17.66 4.68
N PHE A 226 12.98 -18.47 3.64
CA PHE A 226 12.82 -19.93 3.74
C PHE A 226 13.63 -20.66 2.66
#